data_AF-A0A3S4GS59-F1
#
_entry.id   AF-A0A3S4GS59-F1
#
_cell.length_a   1.000
_cell.length_b   1.000
_cell.length_c   1.000
_cell.angle_alpha   90.00
_cell.angle_beta   90.00
_cell.angle_gamma   90.00
#
_symmetry.space_group_name_H-M   'P 1'
#
loop_
_entity.id
_entity.type
_entity.pdbx_description
1 polymer ?
#
loop_
_entity_poly.entity_id
_entity_poly.type
_entity_poly.pdbx_seq_one_letter_code
_entity_poly.pdbx_strand_id
1 'polypeptide(L)'
;MVPTPKAALMLAIVLAGGPAIAQMDEEQLCVNQCMFHHGPASSPAYAACVARQCSGGGSEAPAQDRAVAPRWITHSAGGAHSAAIHLGDRSLNYICQRGGKALIGVAGLGGSAQGTRISVDGRAYSQSFIAQNGILYTTADSGSPLLRALMSGSGVEVASAGRRAGFPLTGSRAAIAQAAAACGIRP
;
A
#
# COMPACT_ATOMS: atom_id res chain seq x y z
N MET A 1 -20.02 -65.23 -38.89
CA MET A 1 -19.00 -66.17 -38.37
C MET A 1 -17.63 -65.54 -38.59
N VAL A 2 -16.87 -65.41 -37.51
CA VAL A 2 -15.45 -64.96 -37.44
C VAL A 2 -14.58 -66.14 -37.93
N PRO A 3 -13.44 -65.96 -38.65
CA PRO A 3 -12.15 -65.70 -37.97
C PRO A 3 -11.11 -64.79 -38.68
N THR A 4 -10.28 -64.22 -37.80
CA THR A 4 -8.90 -63.67 -37.89
C THR A 4 -7.97 -64.38 -38.90
N PRO A 5 -6.78 -63.83 -39.32
CA PRO A 5 -5.80 -63.12 -38.48
C PRO A 5 -5.00 -61.98 -39.16
N LYS A 6 -4.23 -61.21 -38.38
CA LYS A 6 -2.97 -60.59 -38.84
C LYS A 6 -2.11 -60.17 -37.65
N ALA A 7 -0.98 -60.86 -37.52
CA ALA A 7 0.15 -60.47 -36.70
C ALA A 7 0.91 -59.31 -37.36
N ALA A 8 1.49 -58.41 -36.56
CA ALA A 8 2.88 -57.98 -36.72
C ALA A 8 3.28 -57.09 -35.53
N LEU A 9 4.32 -57.56 -34.85
CA LEU A 9 5.08 -56.95 -33.77
C LEU A 9 6.09 -55.96 -34.35
N MET A 10 6.24 -54.76 -33.76
CA MET A 10 7.55 -54.10 -33.56
C MET A 10 7.38 -52.88 -32.66
N LEU A 11 8.05 -52.87 -31.51
CA LEU A 11 8.60 -51.64 -30.96
C LEU A 11 9.82 -51.98 -30.09
N ALA A 12 10.99 -51.65 -30.60
CA ALA A 12 12.24 -51.61 -29.83
C ALA A 12 12.33 -50.24 -29.17
N ILE A 13 12.46 -50.20 -27.84
CA ILE A 13 12.95 -49.00 -27.15
C ILE A 13 14.05 -49.43 -26.16
N VAL A 14 15.23 -48.91 -26.46
CA VAL A 14 16.46 -48.92 -25.67
C VAL A 14 16.23 -48.17 -24.36
N LEU A 15 16.52 -48.79 -23.23
CA LEU A 15 16.69 -48.09 -21.95
C LEU A 15 18.14 -48.26 -21.50
N ALA A 16 18.94 -47.23 -21.78
CA ALA A 16 20.24 -47.03 -21.15
C ALA A 16 20.01 -46.74 -19.66
N GLY A 17 20.46 -47.67 -18.80
CA GLY A 17 20.51 -47.45 -17.35
C GLY A 17 21.66 -46.52 -16.99
N GLY A 18 21.34 -45.29 -16.62
CA GLY A 18 22.20 -44.42 -15.82
C GLY A 18 21.89 -44.60 -14.33
N PRO A 19 22.86 -44.38 -13.42
CA PRO A 19 22.64 -44.57 -11.99
C PRO A 19 21.73 -43.47 -11.45
N ALA A 20 20.60 -43.86 -10.86
CA ALA A 20 19.78 -43.01 -10.03
C ALA A 20 20.54 -42.75 -8.72
N ILE A 21 21.28 -41.64 -8.65
CA ILE A 21 21.69 -41.07 -7.37
C ILE A 21 20.40 -40.60 -6.72
N ALA A 22 20.06 -41.22 -5.59
CA ALA A 22 18.91 -40.90 -4.77
C ALA A 22 18.84 -39.38 -4.53
N GLN A 23 17.89 -38.73 -5.18
CA GLN A 23 17.44 -37.40 -4.85
C GLN A 23 16.77 -37.55 -3.48
N MET A 24 17.50 -37.35 -2.38
CA MET A 24 16.83 -36.99 -1.14
C MET A 24 16.18 -35.64 -1.44
N ASP A 25 14.87 -35.67 -1.69
CA ASP A 25 14.09 -34.51 -2.08
C ASP A 25 14.36 -33.38 -1.09
N GLU A 26 14.79 -32.22 -1.57
CA GLU A 26 15.10 -31.03 -0.77
C GLU A 26 13.99 -30.70 0.23
N GLU A 27 12.76 -31.01 -0.14
CA GLU A 27 11.57 -30.88 0.69
C GLU A 27 11.66 -31.74 1.97
N GLN A 28 12.14 -32.97 1.87
CA GLN A 28 12.28 -33.88 3.01
C GLN A 28 13.41 -33.44 3.95
N LEU A 29 14.49 -32.84 3.42
CA LEU A 29 15.53 -32.20 4.23
C LEU A 29 14.98 -30.99 4.99
N CYS A 30 14.18 -30.14 4.33
CA CYS A 30 13.56 -28.98 4.96
C CYS A 30 12.59 -29.36 6.08
N VAL A 31 11.71 -30.34 5.82
CA VAL A 31 10.72 -30.82 6.82
C VAL A 31 11.43 -31.35 8.06
N ASN A 32 12.51 -32.12 7.87
CA ASN A 32 13.32 -32.64 8.98
C ASN A 32 14.02 -31.52 9.77
N GLN A 33 14.49 -30.47 9.10
CA GLN A 33 15.07 -29.30 9.77
C GLN A 33 14.02 -28.54 10.60
N CYS A 34 12.81 -28.36 10.07
CA CYS A 34 11.69 -27.78 10.81
C CYS A 34 11.31 -28.60 12.05
N MET A 35 11.28 -29.93 11.93
CA MET A 35 10.98 -30.84 13.04
C MET A 35 12.05 -30.75 14.13
N PHE A 36 13.33 -30.66 13.75
CA PHE A 36 14.44 -30.56 14.70
C PHE A 36 14.38 -29.26 15.53
N HIS A 37 14.07 -28.12 14.91
CA HIS A 37 14.09 -26.82 15.61
C HIS A 37 12.78 -26.45 16.32
N HIS A 38 11.62 -26.93 15.83
CA HIS A 38 10.31 -26.49 16.31
C HIS A 38 9.46 -27.60 16.94
N GLY A 39 10.04 -28.78 17.12
CA GLY A 39 9.40 -29.92 17.77
C GLY A 39 8.55 -30.76 16.81
N PRO A 40 7.71 -31.65 17.36
CA PRO A 40 7.05 -32.70 16.57
C PRO A 40 6.04 -32.12 15.59
N ALA A 41 5.62 -32.95 14.63
CA ALA A 41 4.71 -32.52 13.55
C ALA A 41 3.34 -32.00 14.01
N SER A 42 2.94 -32.32 15.24
CA SER A 42 1.72 -31.83 15.90
C SER A 42 1.84 -30.41 16.47
N SER A 43 3.04 -29.82 16.46
CA SER A 43 3.26 -28.48 17.02
C SER A 43 2.83 -27.39 16.03
N PRO A 44 2.12 -26.33 16.49
CA PRO A 44 1.78 -25.19 15.63
C PRO A 44 3.02 -24.48 15.06
N ALA A 45 4.13 -24.49 15.81
CA ALA A 45 5.40 -23.88 15.38
C ALA A 45 6.05 -24.66 14.23
N TYR A 46 5.98 -26.00 14.26
CA TYR A 46 6.42 -26.86 13.17
C TYR A 46 5.62 -26.61 11.90
N ALA A 47 4.29 -26.59 12.00
CA ALA A 47 3.41 -26.37 10.85
C ALA A 47 3.69 -25.02 10.16
N ALA A 48 3.94 -23.96 10.95
CA ALA A 48 4.32 -22.65 10.43
C ALA A 48 5.74 -22.61 9.80
N CYS A 49 6.65 -23.48 10.23
CA CYS A 49 7.98 -23.61 9.63
C CYS A 49 7.88 -24.26 8.25
N VAL A 50 7.20 -25.42 8.17
CA VAL A 50 7.04 -26.18 6.92
C VAL A 50 6.33 -25.34 5.86
N ALA A 51 5.23 -24.68 6.21
CA ALA A 51 4.45 -23.85 5.28
C ALA A 51 5.23 -22.65 4.70
N ARG A 52 6.26 -22.16 5.41
CA ARG A 52 7.06 -21.01 4.95
C ARG A 52 8.28 -21.40 4.15
N GLN A 53 8.84 -22.58 4.41
CA GLN A 53 10.21 -22.90 3.98
C GLN A 53 10.30 -24.13 3.09
N CYS A 54 9.38 -25.11 3.22
CA CYS A 54 9.55 -26.41 2.59
C CYS A 54 8.70 -26.63 1.34
N SER A 55 7.75 -25.75 1.04
CA SER A 55 6.90 -25.88 -0.16
C SER A 55 7.64 -25.38 -1.40
N GLY A 56 8.29 -26.27 -2.13
CA GLY A 56 8.99 -25.95 -3.39
C GLY A 56 8.15 -26.27 -4.63
N GLY A 57 7.64 -25.22 -5.32
CA GLY A 57 7.32 -25.29 -6.75
C GLY A 57 5.88 -25.59 -7.16
N GLY A 58 4.97 -24.62 -7.00
CA GLY A 58 3.64 -24.65 -7.62
C GLY A 58 2.69 -23.63 -7.02
N SER A 59 2.46 -22.54 -7.76
CA SER A 59 1.68 -21.35 -7.38
C SER A 59 2.35 -20.45 -6.34
N GLU A 60 3.40 -19.79 -6.81
CA GLU A 60 3.80 -18.46 -6.32
C GLU A 60 2.63 -17.50 -6.51
N ALA A 61 1.73 -17.42 -5.52
CA ALA A 61 1.11 -16.13 -5.25
C ALA A 61 2.28 -15.25 -4.76
N PRO A 62 2.63 -14.18 -5.48
CA PRO A 62 3.75 -13.34 -5.08
C PRO A 62 3.57 -12.96 -3.63
N ALA A 63 4.63 -13.13 -2.85
CA ALA A 63 4.72 -12.59 -1.51
C ALA A 63 4.14 -11.18 -1.56
N GLN A 64 2.95 -11.01 -0.96
CA GLN A 64 2.37 -9.69 -0.79
C GLN A 64 3.34 -8.98 0.13
N ASP A 65 4.26 -8.25 -0.49
CA ASP A 65 4.83 -7.02 -0.02
C ASP A 65 3.77 -6.40 0.90
N ARG A 66 4.01 -6.46 2.23
CA ARG A 66 3.07 -5.92 3.20
C ARG A 66 3.08 -4.42 2.94
N ALA A 67 2.23 -3.98 2.03
CA ALA A 67 2.11 -2.59 1.63
C ALA A 67 1.98 -1.78 2.91
N VAL A 68 3.03 -1.02 3.23
CA VAL A 68 3.04 -0.20 4.43
C VAL A 68 1.85 0.73 4.32
N ALA A 69 0.93 0.61 5.27
CA ALA A 69 -0.28 1.41 5.25
C ALA A 69 0.11 2.90 5.17
N PRO A 70 -0.55 3.67 4.29
CA PRO A 70 -0.30 5.10 4.15
C PRO A 70 -0.40 5.80 5.51
N ARG A 71 0.63 6.57 5.87
CA ARG A 71 0.69 7.27 7.15
C ARG A 71 0.98 8.75 6.95
N TRP A 72 0.49 9.55 7.89
CA TRP A 72 0.84 10.96 7.98
C TRP A 72 2.28 11.12 8.44
N ILE A 73 3.02 11.98 7.75
CA ILE A 73 4.40 12.35 8.05
C ILE A 73 4.50 13.87 8.20
N THR A 74 5.33 14.33 9.14
CA THR A 74 5.61 15.77 9.29
C THR A 74 6.96 16.10 8.65
N HIS A 75 7.03 17.26 7.99
CA HIS A 75 8.27 17.73 7.36
C HIS A 75 8.48 19.23 7.62
N SER A 76 9.71 19.69 7.43
CA SER A 76 10.07 21.10 7.49
C SER A 76 11.09 21.45 6.41
N ALA A 77 10.80 22.48 5.62
CA ALA A 77 11.68 22.97 4.58
C ALA A 77 11.46 24.47 4.35
N GLY A 78 12.55 25.24 4.17
CA GLY A 78 12.46 26.66 3.84
C GLY A 78 11.63 27.50 4.82
N GLY A 79 11.66 27.17 6.12
CA GLY A 79 10.85 27.84 7.15
C GLY A 79 9.36 27.49 7.17
N ALA A 80 8.90 26.61 6.27
CA ALA A 80 7.58 26.03 6.30
C ALA A 80 7.58 24.70 7.06
N HIS A 81 6.45 24.39 7.70
CA HIS A 81 6.18 23.10 8.31
C HIS A 81 4.98 22.47 7.63
N SER A 82 5.00 21.15 7.49
CA SER A 82 3.92 20.43 6.84
C SER A 82 3.58 19.12 7.53
N ALA A 83 2.34 18.68 7.33
CA ALA A 83 1.85 17.35 7.61
C ALA A 83 1.29 16.77 6.31
N ALA A 84 1.82 15.64 5.87
CA ALA A 84 1.59 15.09 4.54
C ALA A 84 1.20 13.61 4.60
N ILE A 85 0.34 13.19 3.68
CA ILE A 85 0.09 11.77 3.39
C ILE A 85 0.21 11.54 1.88
N HIS A 86 0.87 10.45 1.51
CA HIS A 86 1.16 10.08 0.13
C HIS A 86 0.48 8.76 -0.23
N LEU A 87 -0.10 8.69 -1.43
CA LEU A 87 -0.79 7.55 -2.01
C LEU A 87 -0.41 7.41 -3.48
N GLY A 88 0.70 6.73 -3.74
CA GLY A 88 1.29 6.66 -5.09
C GLY A 88 1.76 8.05 -5.53
N ASP A 89 1.27 8.52 -6.69
CA ASP A 89 1.56 9.83 -7.28
C ASP A 89 0.76 10.99 -6.66
N ARG A 90 -0.13 10.70 -5.70
CA ARG A 90 -1.03 11.67 -5.09
C ARG A 90 -0.60 11.97 -3.66
N SER A 91 -0.80 13.22 -3.26
CA SER A 91 -0.52 13.64 -1.89
C SER A 91 -1.53 14.67 -1.40
N LEU A 92 -1.79 14.65 -0.10
CA LEU A 92 -2.49 15.70 0.63
C LEU A 92 -1.55 16.28 1.68
N ASN A 93 -1.41 17.60 1.70
CA ASN A 93 -0.47 18.31 2.56
C ASN A 93 -1.20 19.44 3.30
N TYR A 94 -1.12 19.47 4.62
CA TYR A 94 -1.27 20.71 5.39
C TYR A 94 0.08 21.41 5.43
N ILE A 95 0.13 22.71 5.10
CA ILE A 95 1.36 23.50 5.05
C ILE A 95 1.13 24.79 5.81
N CYS A 96 2.09 25.19 6.63
CA CYS A 96 2.06 26.48 7.31
C CYS A 96 3.45 27.11 7.39
N GLN A 97 3.47 28.42 7.60
CA GLN A 97 4.64 29.22 7.93
C GLN A 97 4.31 30.14 9.10
N ARG A 98 5.32 30.52 9.88
CA ARG A 98 5.14 31.47 10.99
C ARG A 98 4.64 32.82 10.45
N GLY A 99 3.51 33.29 10.98
CA GLY A 99 2.88 34.54 10.55
C GLY A 99 2.21 34.49 9.16
N GLY A 100 2.25 33.34 8.48
CA GLY A 100 1.62 33.12 7.19
C GLY A 100 0.26 32.43 7.29
N LYS A 101 -0.44 32.34 6.16
CA LYS A 101 -1.65 31.52 6.05
C LYS A 101 -1.29 30.04 6.05
N ALA A 102 -2.19 29.22 6.59
CA ALA A 102 -2.11 27.77 6.44
C ALA A 102 -2.87 27.34 5.18
N LEU A 103 -2.33 26.35 4.47
CA LEU A 103 -2.85 25.87 3.20
C LEU A 103 -3.04 24.35 3.22
N ILE A 104 -4.04 23.88 2.47
CA ILE A 104 -4.11 22.49 2.00
C ILE A 104 -3.58 22.45 0.57
N GLY A 105 -2.59 21.60 0.31
CA GLY A 105 -2.06 21.30 -1.02
C GLY A 105 -2.38 19.87 -1.44
N VAL A 106 -2.93 19.70 -2.64
CA VAL A 106 -3.29 18.40 -3.23
C VAL A 106 -2.56 18.21 -4.54
N ALA A 107 -1.71 17.19 -4.62
CA ALA A 107 -0.94 16.85 -5.82
C ALA A 107 -1.49 15.58 -6.49
N GLY A 108 -1.17 15.40 -7.78
CA GLY A 108 -1.52 14.19 -8.53
C GLY A 108 -2.97 14.16 -9.06
N LEU A 109 -3.69 15.28 -9.03
CA LEU A 109 -5.05 15.41 -9.61
C LEU A 109 -5.13 16.23 -10.90
N GLY A 110 -4.02 16.81 -11.35
CA GLY A 110 -4.01 17.76 -12.47
C GLY A 110 -4.22 19.22 -12.00
N GLY A 111 -3.93 20.17 -12.89
CA GLY A 111 -3.74 21.58 -12.55
C GLY A 111 -4.91 22.52 -12.80
N SER A 112 -6.17 22.04 -12.83
CA SER A 112 -7.32 22.94 -12.94
C SER A 112 -7.99 23.14 -11.59
N ALA A 113 -8.02 24.38 -11.12
CA ALA A 113 -8.77 24.74 -9.91
C ALA A 113 -10.29 24.75 -10.14
N GLN A 114 -10.73 24.99 -11.39
CA GLN A 114 -12.14 25.15 -11.70
C GLN A 114 -12.90 23.84 -11.47
N GLY A 115 -14.01 23.94 -10.72
CA GLY A 115 -14.84 22.77 -10.37
C GLY A 115 -14.18 21.81 -9.37
N THR A 116 -13.06 22.18 -8.76
CA THR A 116 -12.44 21.38 -7.69
C THR A 116 -13.35 21.38 -6.48
N ARG A 117 -13.55 20.19 -5.91
CA ARG A 117 -14.37 19.96 -4.71
C ARG A 117 -13.60 19.14 -3.70
N ILE A 118 -13.73 19.51 -2.43
CA ILE A 118 -13.21 18.74 -1.29
C ILE A 118 -14.35 18.36 -0.37
N SER A 119 -14.37 17.10 0.06
CA SER A 119 -15.32 16.58 1.02
C SER A 119 -14.63 15.75 2.09
N VAL A 120 -15.07 15.88 3.33
CA VAL A 120 -14.59 15.07 4.46
C VAL A 120 -15.78 14.28 4.99
N ASP A 121 -15.64 12.96 5.02
CA ASP A 121 -16.69 12.03 5.42
C ASP A 121 -18.03 12.30 4.68
N GLY A 122 -17.94 12.57 3.38
CA GLY A 122 -19.09 12.89 2.51
C GLY A 122 -19.64 14.33 2.65
N ARG A 123 -19.21 15.11 3.64
CA ARG A 123 -19.60 16.53 3.76
C ARG A 123 -18.73 17.39 2.85
N ALA A 124 -19.34 18.06 1.88
CA ALA A 124 -18.65 18.99 0.98
C ALA A 124 -18.28 20.31 1.69
N TYR A 125 -17.13 20.88 1.31
CA TYR A 125 -16.69 22.21 1.74
C TYR A 125 -16.53 23.13 0.53
N SER A 126 -17.18 24.29 0.59
CA SER A 126 -17.10 25.32 -0.44
C SER A 126 -15.81 26.12 -0.26
N GLN A 127 -14.73 25.60 -0.81
CA GLN A 127 -13.42 26.24 -0.79
C GLN A 127 -13.02 26.71 -2.19
N SER A 128 -12.41 27.89 -2.25
CA SER A 128 -11.79 28.36 -3.48
C SER A 128 -10.42 27.71 -3.63
N PHE A 129 -10.20 27.04 -4.76
CA PHE A 129 -8.91 26.48 -5.10
C PHE A 129 -8.15 27.41 -6.04
N ILE A 130 -6.83 27.40 -5.93
CA ILE A 130 -5.90 27.88 -6.95
C ILE A 130 -5.04 26.71 -7.41
N ALA A 131 -4.60 26.74 -8.66
CA ALA A 131 -3.69 25.72 -9.18
C ALA A 131 -2.32 26.35 -9.46
N GLN A 132 -1.27 25.74 -8.94
CA GLN A 132 0.10 26.19 -9.14
C GLN A 132 1.02 24.98 -9.26
N ASN A 133 1.80 24.90 -10.34
CA ASN A 133 2.77 23.83 -10.59
C ASN A 133 2.17 22.42 -10.48
N GLY A 134 0.92 22.23 -10.94
CA GLY A 134 0.23 20.94 -10.89
C GLY A 134 -0.31 20.56 -9.50
N ILE A 135 -0.25 21.47 -8.52
CA ILE A 135 -0.79 21.30 -7.17
C ILE A 135 -1.99 22.22 -6.99
N LEU A 136 -3.07 21.68 -6.42
CA LEU A 136 -4.26 22.43 -6.05
C LEU A 136 -4.12 22.91 -4.61
N TYR A 137 -4.26 24.21 -4.38
CA TYR A 137 -4.16 24.82 -3.07
C TYR A 137 -5.48 25.46 -2.64
N THR A 138 -5.81 25.33 -1.37
CA THR A 138 -6.86 26.11 -0.73
C THR A 138 -6.48 26.49 0.71
N THR A 139 -7.20 27.41 1.33
CA THR A 139 -6.90 27.86 2.69
C THR A 139 -7.32 26.83 3.73
N ALA A 140 -6.52 26.77 4.80
CA ALA A 140 -6.69 25.87 5.94
C ALA A 140 -6.50 26.66 7.24
N ASP A 141 -7.07 27.86 7.30
CA ASP A 141 -6.87 28.78 8.42
C ASP A 141 -7.28 28.15 9.76
N SER A 142 -6.64 28.58 10.83
CA SER A 142 -6.94 28.16 12.20
C SER A 142 -8.45 28.30 12.49
N GLY A 143 -9.04 27.28 13.12
CA GLY A 143 -10.47 27.24 13.43
C GLY A 143 -11.41 27.04 12.23
N SER A 144 -10.90 27.03 10.99
CA SER A 144 -11.74 26.85 9.81
C SER A 144 -12.50 25.51 9.84
N PRO A 145 -13.73 25.45 9.32
CA PRO A 145 -14.51 24.19 9.30
C PRO A 145 -13.80 23.05 8.57
N LEU A 146 -13.04 23.37 7.51
CA LEU A 146 -12.27 22.37 6.77
C LEU A 146 -11.12 21.83 7.62
N LEU A 147 -10.32 22.69 8.26
CA LEU A 147 -9.20 22.23 9.09
C LEU A 147 -9.69 21.35 10.25
N ARG A 148 -10.75 21.77 10.94
CA ARG A 148 -11.37 20.96 12.01
C ARG A 148 -11.79 19.60 11.51
N ALA A 149 -12.40 19.53 10.33
CA ALA A 149 -12.81 18.27 9.73
C ALA A 149 -11.63 17.38 9.33
N LEU A 150 -10.58 17.95 8.74
CA LEU A 150 -9.36 17.19 8.41
C LEU A 150 -8.71 16.59 9.66
N MET A 151 -8.82 17.24 10.82
CA MET A 151 -8.29 16.79 12.10
C MET A 151 -9.21 15.85 12.89
N SER A 152 -10.48 15.71 12.52
CA SER A 152 -11.46 14.89 13.25
C SER A 152 -12.11 13.79 12.41
N GLY A 153 -12.05 13.91 11.09
CA GLY A 153 -12.71 13.01 10.16
C GLY A 153 -11.95 11.71 9.96
N SER A 154 -12.55 10.83 9.17
CA SER A 154 -11.99 9.51 8.86
C SER A 154 -11.36 9.47 7.47
N GLY A 155 -11.93 10.19 6.51
CA GLY A 155 -11.41 10.28 5.15
C GLY A 155 -11.75 11.61 4.48
N VAL A 156 -10.88 12.02 3.58
CA VAL A 156 -11.10 13.18 2.71
C VAL A 156 -11.04 12.75 1.25
N GLU A 157 -12.00 13.23 0.46
CA GLU A 157 -12.02 13.10 -0.98
C GLU A 157 -11.80 14.46 -1.63
N VAL A 158 -11.00 14.48 -2.69
CA VAL A 158 -10.79 15.64 -3.54
C VAL A 158 -11.07 15.24 -4.98
N ALA A 159 -11.94 15.97 -5.65
CA ALA A 159 -12.27 15.76 -7.06
C ALA A 159 -11.92 17.01 -7.87
N SER A 160 -11.21 16.83 -8.98
CA SER A 160 -10.86 17.91 -9.91
C SER A 160 -10.71 17.35 -11.33
N ALA A 161 -11.24 18.08 -12.33
CA ALA A 161 -11.09 17.77 -13.76
C ALA A 161 -11.32 16.28 -14.13
N GLY A 162 -12.36 15.66 -13.56
CA GLY A 162 -12.69 14.24 -13.80
C GLY A 162 -11.84 13.23 -13.03
N ARG A 163 -10.80 13.66 -12.31
CA ARG A 163 -9.99 12.83 -11.41
C ARG A 163 -10.48 12.95 -9.96
N ARG A 164 -10.24 11.91 -9.18
CA ARG A 164 -10.53 11.87 -7.73
C ARG A 164 -9.38 11.24 -6.96
N ALA A 165 -9.13 11.77 -5.76
CA ALA A 165 -8.26 11.17 -4.75
C ALA A 165 -9.04 11.04 -3.44
N GLY A 166 -8.83 9.93 -2.74
CA GLY A 166 -9.27 9.74 -1.36
C GLY A 166 -8.05 9.55 -0.47
N PHE A 167 -8.01 10.20 0.68
CA PHE A 167 -6.92 10.07 1.66
C PHE A 167 -7.48 9.70 3.03
N PRO A 168 -6.90 8.69 3.71
CA PRO A 168 -7.29 8.40 5.09
C PRO A 168 -6.81 9.53 6.00
N LEU A 169 -7.67 9.91 6.95
CA LEU A 169 -7.37 10.93 7.96
C LEU A 169 -6.90 10.31 9.29
N THR A 170 -6.74 8.99 9.36
CA THR A 170 -6.15 8.33 10.53
C THR A 170 -4.74 8.87 10.78
N GLY A 171 -4.52 9.51 11.94
CA GLY A 171 -3.26 10.14 12.31
C GLY A 171 -3.10 11.59 11.86
N SER A 172 -4.04 12.14 11.08
CA SER A 172 -3.97 13.53 10.59
C SER A 172 -3.94 14.54 11.73
N ARG A 173 -4.75 14.34 12.78
CA ARG A 173 -4.85 15.25 13.94
C ARG A 173 -3.48 15.51 14.56
N ALA A 174 -2.75 14.44 14.86
CA ALA A 174 -1.46 14.52 15.53
C ALA A 174 -0.43 15.21 14.63
N ALA A 175 -0.36 14.82 13.35
CA ALA A 175 0.59 15.39 12.40
C ALA A 175 0.29 16.88 12.11
N ILE A 176 -0.96 17.24 11.86
CA ILE A 176 -1.39 18.62 11.63
C ILE A 176 -1.14 19.48 12.87
N ALA A 177 -1.49 18.99 14.07
CA ALA A 177 -1.23 19.72 15.31
C ALA A 177 0.26 19.97 15.53
N GLN A 178 1.11 18.97 15.24
CA GLN A 178 2.55 19.11 15.34
C GLN A 178 3.11 20.15 14.35
N ALA A 179 2.67 20.11 13.08
CA ALA A 179 3.08 21.09 12.08
C ALA A 179 2.60 22.52 12.43
N ALA A 180 1.33 22.65 12.82
CA ALA A 180 0.74 23.93 13.22
C ALA A 180 1.46 24.53 14.43
N ALA A 181 1.78 23.72 15.45
CA ALA A 181 2.52 24.16 16.62
C ALA A 181 3.91 24.71 16.26
N ALA A 182 4.61 24.09 15.31
CA ALA A 182 5.91 24.57 14.83
C ALA A 182 5.81 25.94 14.12
N CYS A 183 4.66 26.24 13.51
CA CYS A 183 4.33 27.54 12.95
C CYS A 183 3.80 28.56 13.98
N GLY A 184 3.60 28.18 15.25
CA GLY A 184 2.97 29.02 16.27
C GLY A 184 1.45 29.16 16.12
N ILE A 185 0.82 28.25 15.38
CA ILE A 185 -0.62 28.23 15.12
C ILE A 185 -1.28 27.27 16.11
N ARG A 186 -2.39 27.69 16.72
CA ARG A 186 -3.32 26.78 17.41
C ARG A 186 -4.39 26.38 16.39
N PRO A 187 -4.35 25.15 15.85
CA PRO A 187 -5.25 24.75 14.77
C PRO A 187 -6.71 24.64 15.22
#